data_AF-A0A8J2KS03-F1
#
_entry.id   AF-A0A8J2KS03-F1
#
_cell.length_a   1.000
_cell.length_b   1.000
_cell.length_c   1.000
_cell.angle_alpha   90.00
_cell.angle_beta   90.00
_cell.angle_gamma   90.00
#
_symmetry.space_group_name_H-M   'P 1'
#
loop_
_entity.id
_entity.type
_entity.pdbx_description
1 polymer ?
#
loop_
_entity_poly.entity_id
_entity_poly.type
_entity_poly.pdbx_seq_one_letter_code
_entity_poly.pdbx_strand_id
1 'polypeptide(L)'
;MGCRTCCCCSPRAGARLVGLIDVIAGLLGIAIVGFLLVDVRREEQTNEMKATVTTVEDGQYDSYETLWTLAVALIFPSVLNIIVGITTLIAVSMNNIIVGRLAYVLTIVLIISSLAIYVICFILGIHWIEPMPLLLWGFLQIVFVCAIQDFIKLELSIESV
;
A
#
# COMPACT_ATOMS: atom_id res chain seq x y z
N MET A 1 -17.68 41.26 -5.65
CA MET A 1 -18.05 40.74 -6.98
C MET A 1 -17.05 39.65 -7.37
N GLY A 2 -17.51 38.41 -7.58
CA GLY A 2 -16.82 37.43 -8.43
C GLY A 2 -15.91 36.37 -7.79
N CYS A 3 -16.42 35.47 -6.95
CA CYS A 3 -15.85 34.11 -6.86
C CYS A 3 -16.21 33.35 -8.15
N ARG A 4 -15.34 33.39 -9.16
CA ARG A 4 -15.46 32.58 -10.38
C ARG A 4 -14.07 32.06 -10.77
N THR A 5 -13.69 30.92 -10.20
CA THR A 5 -12.95 29.81 -10.86
C THR A 5 -12.57 28.75 -9.83
N CYS A 6 -13.16 27.56 -9.99
CA CYS A 6 -12.94 26.28 -9.30
C CYS A 6 -13.01 26.23 -7.77
N CYS A 7 -13.93 25.39 -7.27
CA CYS A 7 -13.90 24.83 -5.92
C CYS A 7 -12.50 24.26 -5.64
N CYS A 8 -11.62 25.02 -4.99
CA CYS A 8 -10.44 24.44 -4.36
C CYS A 8 -10.97 23.41 -3.37
N CYS A 9 -10.85 22.12 -3.69
CA CYS A 9 -11.11 21.04 -2.76
C CYS A 9 -10.48 21.42 -1.43
N SER A 10 -11.26 21.53 -0.36
CA SER A 10 -10.68 21.94 0.92
C SER A 10 -9.58 20.94 1.26
N PRO A 11 -8.43 21.38 1.81
CA PRO A 11 -7.33 20.48 2.16
C PRO A 11 -7.79 19.30 3.04
N ARG A 12 -8.81 19.54 3.87
CA ARG A 12 -9.52 18.51 4.65
C ARG A 12 -10.22 17.46 3.78
N ALA A 13 -10.93 17.88 2.72
CA ALA A 13 -11.57 16.95 1.79
C ALA A 13 -10.55 16.11 1.01
N GLY A 14 -9.44 16.72 0.61
CA GLY A 14 -8.31 16.03 -0.02
C GLY A 14 -7.71 14.95 0.88
N ALA A 15 -7.32 15.33 2.10
CA ALA A 15 -6.77 14.38 3.08
C ALA A 15 -7.76 13.27 3.46
N ARG A 16 -9.06 13.58 3.56
CA ARG A 16 -10.10 12.56 3.81
C ARG A 16 -10.22 11.56 2.64
N LEU A 17 -10.18 12.05 1.40
CA LEU A 17 -10.23 11.19 0.22
C LEU A 17 -9.02 10.27 0.16
N VAL A 18 -7.82 10.81 0.43
CA VAL A 18 -6.57 10.04 0.52
C VAL A 18 -6.69 8.93 1.56
N GLY A 19 -7.11 9.26 2.78
CA GLY A 19 -7.27 8.26 3.82
C GLY A 19 -8.27 7.15 3.48
N LEU A 20 -9.33 7.48 2.74
CA LEU A 20 -10.32 6.50 2.26
C LEU A 20 -9.76 5.60 1.14
N ILE A 21 -9.01 6.18 0.20
CA ILE A 21 -8.33 5.43 -0.87
C ILE A 21 -7.30 4.45 -0.27
N ASP A 22 -6.51 4.88 0.71
CA ASP A 22 -5.52 4.03 1.37
C ASP A 22 -6.17 2.84 2.08
N VAL A 23 -7.30 3.05 2.78
CA VAL A 23 -8.04 1.94 3.40
C VAL A 23 -8.56 0.96 2.34
N ILE A 24 -9.18 1.46 1.27
CA ILE A 24 -9.72 0.60 0.21
C ILE A 24 -8.60 -0.20 -0.47
N ALA A 25 -7.50 0.47 -0.82
CA ALA A 25 -6.35 -0.17 -1.46
C ALA A 25 -5.68 -1.20 -0.55
N GLY A 26 -5.55 -0.90 0.74
CA GLY A 26 -5.03 -1.86 1.72
C GLY A 26 -5.93 -3.09 1.87
N LEU A 27 -7.26 -2.92 1.89
CA LEU A 27 -8.21 -4.04 1.92
C LEU A 27 -8.16 -4.88 0.64
N LEU A 28 -8.07 -4.24 -0.53
CA LEU A 28 -7.91 -4.93 -1.80
C LEU A 28 -6.59 -5.72 -1.85
N GLY A 29 -5.50 -5.14 -1.35
CA GLY A 29 -4.21 -5.81 -1.27
C GLY A 29 -4.24 -7.06 -0.38
N ILE A 30 -4.88 -6.98 0.80
CA ILE A 30 -5.09 -8.15 1.67
C ILE A 30 -5.95 -9.20 0.97
N ALA A 31 -7.01 -8.80 0.25
CA ALA A 31 -7.84 -9.73 -0.49
C ALA A 31 -7.04 -10.47 -1.58
N ILE A 32 -6.21 -9.75 -2.35
CA ILE A 32 -5.33 -10.33 -3.38
C ILE A 32 -4.35 -11.32 -2.75
N VAL A 33 -3.70 -10.96 -1.65
CA VAL A 33 -2.84 -11.88 -0.89
C VAL A 33 -3.62 -13.12 -0.46
N GLY A 34 -4.85 -12.95 0.03
CA GLY A 34 -5.71 -14.07 0.41
C GLY A 34 -5.96 -15.05 -0.74
N PHE A 35 -6.20 -14.53 -1.95
CA PHE A 35 -6.32 -15.35 -3.16
C PHE A 35 -4.99 -16.05 -3.50
N LEU A 36 -3.87 -15.34 -3.49
CA LEU A 36 -2.55 -15.93 -3.74
C LEU A 36 -2.23 -17.08 -2.78
N LEU A 37 -2.52 -16.91 -1.49
CA LEU A 37 -2.29 -17.95 -0.48
C LEU A 37 -3.20 -19.19 -0.69
N VAL A 38 -4.42 -19.00 -1.20
CA VAL A 38 -5.30 -20.12 -1.56
C VAL A 38 -4.74 -20.90 -2.75
N ASP A 39 -4.21 -20.21 -3.75
CA ASP A 39 -3.62 -20.85 -4.93
C ASP A 39 -2.32 -21.59 -4.57
N VAL A 40 -1.45 -20.96 -3.78
CA VAL A 40 -0.26 -21.59 -3.17
C VAL A 40 -0.63 -22.89 -2.45
N ARG A 41 -1.67 -22.87 -1.63
CA ARG A 41 -2.13 -24.06 -0.90
C ARG A 41 -2.71 -25.14 -1.82
N ARG A 42 -3.38 -24.76 -2.91
CA ARG A 42 -3.92 -25.71 -3.89
C ARG A 42 -2.81 -26.37 -4.69
N GLU A 43 -1.78 -25.64 -5.05
CA GLU A 43 -0.59 -26.18 -5.72
C GLU A 43 0.15 -27.17 -4.79
N GLU A 44 0.34 -26.81 -3.52
CA GLU A 44 0.94 -27.69 -2.51
C GLU A 44 0.17 -29.01 -2.40
N GLN A 45 -1.15 -28.97 -2.26
CA GLN A 45 -2.00 -30.18 -2.21
C GLN A 45 -1.95 -31.01 -3.50
N THR A 46 -1.88 -30.36 -4.67
CA THR A 46 -1.78 -31.04 -5.96
C THR A 46 -0.42 -31.72 -6.12
N ASN A 47 0.64 -31.11 -5.62
CA ASN A 47 2.00 -31.63 -5.67
C ASN A 47 2.22 -32.76 -4.66
N GLU A 48 1.68 -32.68 -3.44
CA GLU A 48 1.68 -33.80 -2.48
C GLU A 48 0.97 -35.04 -3.05
N MET A 49 -0.12 -34.83 -3.79
CA MET A 49 -0.87 -35.91 -4.42
C MET A 49 -0.14 -36.53 -5.63
N LYS A 50 0.69 -35.75 -6.35
CA LYS A 50 1.52 -36.20 -7.48
C LYS A 50 2.87 -36.80 -7.08
N ALA A 51 3.46 -36.39 -5.95
CA ALA A 51 4.75 -36.88 -5.46
C ALA A 51 4.78 -38.39 -5.13
N THR A 52 3.63 -39.05 -5.12
CA THR A 52 3.54 -40.52 -4.99
C THR A 52 3.87 -41.25 -6.32
N VAL A 53 3.93 -40.54 -7.45
CA VAL A 53 4.15 -41.12 -8.79
C VAL A 53 5.11 -40.23 -9.60
N THR A 54 6.40 -40.60 -9.58
CA THR A 54 7.50 -40.12 -10.47
C THR A 54 8.06 -38.69 -10.30
N THR A 55 9.34 -38.62 -10.67
CA THR A 55 10.34 -37.53 -10.61
C THR A 55 9.80 -36.13 -10.82
N VAL A 56 10.06 -35.28 -9.83
CA VAL A 56 9.84 -33.83 -9.80
C VAL A 56 10.53 -33.17 -10.99
N GLU A 57 9.75 -32.47 -11.83
CA GLU A 57 10.26 -31.50 -12.80
C GLU A 57 10.71 -30.25 -12.05
N ASP A 58 11.98 -29.85 -12.23
CA ASP A 58 12.63 -28.70 -11.58
C ASP A 58 11.90 -27.35 -11.80
N GLY A 59 10.95 -27.26 -12.74
CA GLY A 59 10.22 -26.02 -13.05
C GLY A 59 9.03 -25.69 -12.14
N GLN A 60 8.49 -26.64 -11.35
CA GLN A 60 7.34 -26.37 -10.49
C GLN A 60 7.70 -25.72 -9.14
N TYR A 61 8.92 -25.91 -8.64
CA TYR A 61 9.38 -25.36 -7.36
C TYR A 61 9.61 -23.83 -7.44
N ASP A 62 10.13 -23.34 -8.57
CA ASP A 62 10.38 -21.91 -8.79
C ASP A 62 9.08 -21.06 -8.77
N SER A 63 7.97 -21.62 -9.27
CA SER A 63 6.67 -20.91 -9.30
C SER A 63 6.10 -20.71 -7.89
N TYR A 64 6.21 -21.73 -7.03
CA TYR A 64 5.70 -21.69 -5.66
C TYR A 64 6.46 -20.68 -4.78
N GLU A 65 7.79 -20.70 -4.84
CA GLU A 65 8.63 -19.76 -4.08
C GLU A 65 8.41 -18.31 -4.53
N THR A 66 8.19 -18.09 -5.83
CA THR A 66 7.88 -16.78 -6.39
C THR A 66 6.53 -16.26 -5.88
N LEU A 67 5.48 -17.10 -5.91
CA LEU A 67 4.15 -16.74 -5.40
C LEU A 67 4.15 -16.43 -3.90
N TRP A 68 4.89 -17.22 -3.11
CA TRP A 68 5.05 -16.98 -1.68
C TRP A 68 5.78 -15.68 -1.39
N THR A 69 6.88 -15.43 -2.12
CA THR A 69 7.66 -14.19 -1.99
C THR A 69 6.82 -12.97 -2.36
N LEU A 70 6.02 -13.06 -3.42
CA LEU A 70 5.10 -12.01 -3.84
C LEU A 70 4.01 -11.76 -2.78
N ALA A 71 3.42 -12.81 -2.22
CA ALA A 71 2.41 -12.70 -1.17
C ALA A 71 2.97 -11.98 0.06
N VAL A 72 4.17 -12.36 0.53
CA VAL A 72 4.85 -11.71 1.66
C VAL A 72 5.19 -10.25 1.34
N ALA A 73 5.67 -9.98 0.13
CA ALA A 73 6.01 -8.63 -0.34
C ALA A 73 4.79 -7.70 -0.37
N LEU A 74 3.59 -8.21 -0.62
CA LEU A 74 2.35 -7.44 -0.70
C LEU A 74 1.62 -7.30 0.64
N ILE A 75 1.78 -8.23 1.59
CA ILE A 75 1.13 -8.18 2.91
C ILE A 75 1.52 -6.89 3.66
N PHE A 76 2.83 -6.66 3.77
CA PHE A 76 3.36 -5.55 4.56
C PHE A 76 2.86 -4.16 4.10
N PRO A 77 2.99 -3.77 2.81
CA PRO A 77 2.48 -2.49 2.33
C PRO A 77 0.95 -2.41 2.41
N SER A 78 0.22 -3.52 2.23
CA SER A 78 -1.23 -3.53 2.35
C SER A 78 -1.71 -3.22 3.77
N VAL A 79 -1.08 -3.82 4.78
CA VAL A 79 -1.40 -3.54 6.20
C VAL A 79 -1.03 -2.11 6.56
N LEU A 80 0.14 -1.63 6.14
CA LEU A 80 0.53 -0.24 6.39
C LEU A 80 -0.39 0.77 5.72
N ASN A 81 -0.86 0.51 4.50
CA ASN A 81 -1.87 1.36 3.83
C ASN A 81 -3.13 1.50 4.70
N ILE A 82 -3.65 0.41 5.28
CA ILE A 82 -4.82 0.48 6.16
C ILE A 82 -4.53 1.35 7.38
N ILE A 83 -3.37 1.16 8.01
CA ILE A 83 -2.99 1.94 9.21
C ILE A 83 -2.85 3.43 8.86
N VAL A 84 -2.18 3.77 7.77
CA VAL A 84 -2.03 5.15 7.27
C VAL A 84 -3.40 5.75 6.96
N GLY A 85 -4.25 5.02 6.26
CA GLY A 85 -5.58 5.48 5.87
C GLY A 85 -6.47 5.75 7.08
N ILE A 86 -6.55 4.82 8.04
CA ILE A 86 -7.30 5.01 9.29
C ILE A 86 -6.74 6.20 10.09
N THR A 87 -5.42 6.30 10.23
CA THR A 87 -4.78 7.39 10.98
C THR A 87 -5.08 8.75 10.34
N THR A 88 -5.05 8.82 9.01
CA THR A 88 -5.40 10.03 8.25
C THR A 88 -6.87 10.41 8.44
N LEU A 89 -7.79 9.44 8.37
CA LEU A 89 -9.21 9.67 8.60
C LEU A 89 -9.50 10.17 10.02
N ILE A 90 -8.81 9.62 11.03
CA ILE A 90 -8.90 10.07 12.43
C ILE A 90 -8.32 11.49 12.58
N ALA A 91 -7.18 11.78 11.97
CA ALA A 91 -6.57 13.10 12.01
C ALA A 91 -7.52 14.18 11.48
N VAL A 92 -8.17 13.91 10.35
CA VAL A 92 -9.12 14.84 9.72
C VAL A 92 -10.45 14.92 10.48
N SER A 93 -10.94 13.82 11.05
CA SER A 93 -12.21 13.82 11.80
C SER A 93 -12.09 14.56 13.13
N MET A 94 -10.95 14.42 13.81
CA MET A 94 -10.67 15.07 15.08
C MET A 94 -10.01 16.45 14.93
N ASN A 95 -9.68 16.87 13.71
CA ASN A 95 -8.82 18.03 13.42
C ASN A 95 -7.54 18.04 14.29
N ASN A 96 -6.93 16.88 14.48
CA ASN A 96 -5.79 16.72 15.40
C ASN A 96 -4.47 16.70 14.62
N ILE A 97 -3.68 17.77 14.79
CA ILE A 97 -2.39 17.98 14.11
C ILE A 97 -1.38 16.89 14.47
N ILE A 98 -1.36 16.41 15.71
CA ILE A 98 -0.41 15.38 16.18
C ILE A 98 -0.67 14.08 15.42
N VAL A 99 -1.94 13.68 15.29
CA VAL A 99 -2.33 12.49 14.53
C VAL A 99 -2.06 12.69 13.04
N GLY A 100 -2.24 13.91 12.50
CA GLY A 100 -1.86 14.24 11.12
C GLY A 100 -0.36 14.09 10.86
N ARG A 101 0.49 14.56 11.77
CA ARG A 101 1.95 14.37 11.69
C ARG A 101 2.34 12.90 11.76
N LEU A 102 1.66 12.11 12.60
CA LEU A 102 1.86 10.65 12.66
C LEU A 102 1.52 10.00 11.31
N ALA A 103 0.38 10.34 10.71
CA ALA A 103 -0.01 9.85 9.39
C ALA A 103 1.04 10.20 8.31
N TYR A 104 1.55 11.42 8.33
CA TYR A 104 2.62 11.87 7.44
C TYR A 104 3.89 11.02 7.58
N VAL A 105 4.36 10.77 8.81
CA VAL A 105 5.54 9.93 9.07
C VAL A 105 5.31 8.49 8.61
N LEU A 106 4.15 7.91 8.90
CA LEU A 106 3.81 6.56 8.46
C LEU A 106 3.78 6.43 6.94
N THR A 107 3.29 7.46 6.24
CA THR A 107 3.28 7.49 4.77
C THR A 107 4.69 7.51 4.19
N ILE A 108 5.63 8.25 4.81
CA ILE A 108 7.05 8.21 4.40
C ILE A 108 7.66 6.82 4.61
N VAL A 109 7.38 6.19 5.75
CA VAL A 109 7.84 4.82 6.04
C VAL A 109 7.30 3.84 5.00
N LEU A 110 6.05 3.98 4.60
CA LEU A 110 5.44 3.18 3.53
C LEU A 110 6.16 3.37 2.19
N ILE A 111 6.51 4.60 1.81
CA ILE A 111 7.26 4.88 0.56
C ILE A 111 8.63 4.20 0.59
N ILE A 112 9.39 4.41 1.67
CA ILE A 112 10.75 3.86 1.82
C ILE A 112 10.70 2.33 1.81
N SER A 113 9.76 1.73 2.53
CA SER A 113 9.62 0.27 2.57
C SER A 113 9.17 -0.31 1.25
N SER A 114 8.28 0.35 0.50
CA SER A 114 7.87 -0.08 -0.84
C SER A 114 9.05 -0.07 -1.81
N LEU A 115 9.90 0.96 -1.76
CA LEU A 115 11.13 1.03 -2.55
C LEU A 115 12.14 -0.05 -2.13
N ALA A 116 12.29 -0.30 -0.83
CA ALA A 116 13.18 -1.34 -0.34
C ALA A 116 12.74 -2.74 -0.79
N ILE A 117 11.44 -3.06 -0.67
CA ILE A 117 10.85 -4.30 -1.17
C ILE A 117 11.09 -4.44 -2.67
N TYR A 118 10.84 -3.38 -3.44
CA TYR A 118 11.10 -3.36 -4.88
C TYR A 118 12.57 -3.71 -5.21
N VAL A 119 13.53 -3.10 -4.52
CA VAL A 119 14.96 -3.38 -4.72
C VAL A 119 15.31 -4.82 -4.34
N ILE A 120 14.73 -5.35 -3.27
CA ILE A 120 14.93 -6.75 -2.86
C ILE A 120 14.39 -7.70 -3.94
N CYS A 121 13.16 -7.49 -4.41
CA CYS A 121 12.57 -8.29 -5.50
C CYS A 121 13.43 -8.23 -6.78
N PHE A 122 13.98 -7.07 -7.09
CA PHE A 122 14.89 -6.89 -8.22
C PHE A 122 16.19 -7.69 -8.07
N ILE A 123 16.82 -7.67 -6.89
CA ILE A 123 18.04 -8.45 -6.61
C ILE A 123 17.79 -9.96 -6.69
N LEU A 124 16.59 -10.40 -6.28
CA LEU A 124 16.18 -11.81 -6.34
C LEU A 124 15.84 -12.29 -7.77
N GLY A 125 15.90 -11.42 -8.78
CA GLY A 125 15.64 -11.80 -10.17
C GLY A 125 14.16 -11.99 -10.52
N ILE A 126 13.24 -11.55 -9.65
CA ILE A 126 11.80 -11.58 -9.90
C ILE A 126 11.48 -10.68 -11.11
N HIS A 127 10.66 -11.17 -12.04
CA HIS A 127 10.40 -10.48 -13.31
C HIS A 127 9.81 -9.07 -13.11
N TRP A 128 10.34 -8.09 -13.85
CA TRP A 128 10.02 -6.65 -13.75
C TRP A 128 8.52 -6.28 -13.85
N ILE A 129 7.69 -7.15 -14.41
CA ILE A 129 6.26 -6.92 -14.57
C ILE A 129 5.51 -7.08 -13.24
N GLU A 130 5.99 -7.96 -12.36
CA GLU A 130 5.33 -8.30 -11.10
C GLU A 130 5.48 -7.22 -10.01
N PRO A 131 6.63 -6.53 -9.84
CA PRO A 131 6.78 -5.46 -8.85
C PRO A 131 6.37 -4.07 -9.36
N MET A 132 5.98 -3.93 -10.63
CA MET A 132 5.49 -2.67 -11.24
C MET A 132 4.36 -1.99 -10.44
N PRO A 133 3.35 -2.72 -9.91
CA PRO A 133 2.32 -2.14 -9.07
C PRO A 133 2.85 -1.48 -7.79
N LEU A 134 3.93 -2.00 -7.19
CA LEU A 134 4.56 -1.39 -6.01
C LEU A 134 5.18 -0.03 -6.35
N LEU A 135 5.81 0.12 -7.52
CA LEU A 135 6.35 1.40 -7.99
C LEU A 135 5.26 2.42 -8.26
N LEU A 136 4.20 2.02 -8.98
CA LEU A 136 3.07 2.89 -9.27
C LEU A 136 2.39 3.35 -7.98
N TRP A 137 2.22 2.44 -7.02
CA TRP A 137 1.67 2.75 -5.71
C TRP A 137 2.59 3.68 -4.92
N GLY A 138 3.90 3.42 -4.89
CA GLY A 138 4.88 4.29 -4.25
C GLY A 138 4.86 5.71 -4.80
N PHE A 139 4.67 5.89 -6.11
CA PHE A 139 4.50 7.21 -6.72
C PHE A 139 3.20 7.89 -6.28
N LEU A 140 2.10 7.15 -6.20
CA LEU A 140 0.82 7.67 -5.69
C LEU A 140 0.95 8.15 -4.23
N GLN A 141 1.71 7.42 -3.40
CA GLN A 141 1.96 7.79 -2.02
C GLN A 141 2.72 9.12 -1.88
N ILE A 142 3.57 9.49 -2.84
CA ILE A 142 4.20 10.82 -2.87
C ILE A 142 3.14 11.93 -3.00
N VAL A 143 2.12 11.73 -3.84
CA VAL A 143 1.01 12.67 -3.99
C VAL A 143 0.19 12.75 -2.70
N PHE A 144 0.00 11.61 -2.02
CA PHE A 144 -0.73 11.54 -0.74
C PHE A 144 -0.01 12.28 0.39
N VAL A 145 1.33 12.19 0.45
CA VAL A 145 2.15 12.97 1.37
C VAL A 145 1.88 14.47 1.21
N CYS A 146 1.81 14.97 -0.02
CA CYS A 146 1.51 16.39 -0.28
C CYS A 146 0.12 16.79 0.25
N ALA A 147 -0.90 15.96 -0.01
CA ALA A 147 -2.26 16.23 0.47
C ALA A 147 -2.36 16.25 2.01
N ILE A 148 -1.68 15.33 2.69
CA ILE A 148 -1.61 15.30 4.16
C ILE A 148 -0.86 16.53 4.69
N GLN A 149 0.24 16.91 4.04
CA GLN A 149 1.04 18.07 4.43
C GLN A 149 0.24 19.38 4.30
N ASP A 150 -0.55 19.54 3.25
CA ASP A 150 -1.40 20.73 3.05
C ASP A 150 -2.50 20.84 4.10
N PHE A 151 -3.07 19.70 4.53
CA PHE A 151 -3.98 19.66 5.69
C PHE A 151 -3.28 20.12 6.98
N ILE A 152 -2.08 19.62 7.27
CA ILE A 152 -1.34 20.00 8.49
C ILE A 152 -1.01 21.50 8.49
N LYS A 153 -0.58 22.06 7.35
CA LYS A 153 -0.29 23.50 7.23
C LYS A 153 -1.54 24.36 7.47
N LEU A 154 -2.69 23.92 6.95
CA LEU A 154 -3.96 24.62 7.15
C LEU A 154 -4.31 24.71 8.65
N GLU A 155 -4.27 23.59 9.37
CA GLU A 155 -4.61 23.59 10.80
C GLU A 155 -3.65 24.46 11.63
N LEU A 156 -2.34 24.42 11.34
CA LEU A 156 -1.36 25.28 12.00
C LEU A 156 -1.64 26.78 11.77
N SER A 157 -2.14 27.15 10.59
CA SER A 157 -2.50 28.55 10.30
C SER A 157 -3.72 29.01 11.10
N ILE A 158 -4.67 28.11 11.36
CA ILE A 158 -5.87 28.41 12.15
C ILE A 158 -5.52 28.58 13.64
N GLU A 159 -4.62 27.77 14.19
CA GLU A 159 -4.18 27.92 15.59
C GLU A 159 -3.40 29.21 15.86
N SER A 160 -2.86 29.85 14.83
CA SER A 160 -2.05 31.08 14.96
C SER A 160 -2.84 32.39 14.97
N VAL A 161 -4.16 32.33 14.78
CA VAL A 161 -5.10 33.48 14.72
C VAL A 161 -5.97 33.51 15.97
#